data_AF-A0A955L259-F1
#
_entry.id   AF-A0A955L259-F1
#
_cell.length_a   1.000
_cell.length_b   1.000
_cell.length_c   1.000
_cell.angle_alpha   90.00
_cell.angle_beta   90.00
_cell.angle_gamma   90.00
#
_symmetry.space_group_name_H-M   'P 1'
#
loop_
_entity.id
_entity.type
_entity.pdbx_description
1 polymer ?
#
loop_
_entity_poly.entity_id
_entity_poly.type
_entity_poly.pdbx_seq_one_letter_code
_entity_poly.pdbx_strand_id
1 'polypeptide(L)' 'MEELNFFKGYDVRGLVGGELNNEVLFKLGIAFSIYLQNREIKQCIVGRDGRESSPAY' A
#
# COMPACT_ATOMS: atom_id res chain seq x y z
N MET A 1 4.83 14.08 -14.29
CA MET A 1 4.38 13.15 -13.24
C MET A 1 5.58 12.90 -12.36
N GLU A 2 5.46 13.06 -11.04
CA GLU A 2 6.50 12.56 -10.13
C GLU A 2 6.67 11.06 -10.37
N GLU A 3 7.91 10.62 -10.39
CA GLU A 3 8.26 9.24 -10.65
C GLU A 3 7.84 8.39 -9.43
N LEU A 4 6.94 7.42 -9.63
CA LEU A 4 6.46 6.52 -8.58
C LEU A 4 7.53 5.48 -8.24
N ASN A 5 8.64 5.94 -7.68
CA ASN A 5 9.83 5.13 -7.45
C ASN A 5 9.64 4.06 -6.36
N PHE A 6 8.50 4.02 -5.66
CA PHE A 6 8.20 3.02 -4.64
C PHE A 6 7.59 1.71 -5.18
N PHE A 7 7.15 1.64 -6.43
CA PHE A 7 6.81 0.36 -7.06
C PHE A 7 8.09 -0.33 -7.51
N LYS A 8 8.44 -1.42 -6.84
CA LYS A 8 9.62 -2.23 -7.15
C LYS A 8 9.21 -3.42 -8.02
N GLY A 9 10.19 -4.20 -8.47
CA GLY A 9 9.93 -5.35 -9.35
C GLY A 9 9.07 -6.45 -8.73
N TYR A 10 8.93 -6.49 -7.40
CA TYR A 10 8.22 -7.56 -6.69
C TYR A 10 7.34 -7.08 -5.53
N ASP A 11 7.48 -5.82 -5.07
CA ASP A 11 6.69 -5.28 -3.97
C ASP A 11 6.57 -3.74 -4.06
N VAL A 12 5.80 -3.17 -3.11
CA VAL A 12 5.75 -1.74 -2.85
C VAL A 12 6.65 -1.43 -1.67
N ARG A 13 7.64 -0.56 -1.86
CA ARG A 13 8.60 -0.18 -0.82
C ARG A 13 9.15 1.23 -1.04
N GLY A 14 9.15 2.02 0.02
CA GLY A 14 9.72 3.37 0.01
C GLY A 14 9.92 3.91 1.42
N LEU A 15 10.44 5.14 1.51
CA LEU A 15 10.67 5.81 2.79
C LEU A 15 9.36 6.35 3.39
N VAL A 16 9.18 6.10 4.70
CA VAL A 16 8.04 6.60 5.48
C VAL A 16 8.07 8.12 5.57
N GLY A 17 6.91 8.75 5.40
CA GLY A 17 6.76 10.21 5.43
C GLY A 17 7.17 10.92 4.12
N GLY A 18 7.77 10.19 3.18
CA GLY A 18 8.08 10.66 1.84
C GLY A 18 7.29 9.89 0.80
N GLU A 19 7.97 8.97 0.12
CA GLU A 19 7.40 8.10 -0.93
C GLU A 19 6.20 7.30 -0.42
N LEU A 20 6.29 6.79 0.82
CA LEU A 20 5.18 6.15 1.52
C LEU A 20 4.63 7.10 2.59
N ASN A 21 3.47 7.67 2.30
CA ASN A 21 2.72 8.53 3.21
C ASN A 21 1.25 8.11 3.26
N ASN A 22 0.47 8.70 4.17
CA ASN A 22 -0.91 8.31 4.43
C ASN A 22 -1.79 8.38 3.17
N GLU A 23 -1.59 9.40 2.33
CA GLU A 23 -2.38 9.58 1.12
C GLU A 23 -2.05 8.49 0.08
N VAL A 24 -0.76 8.22 -0.14
CA VAL A 24 -0.30 7.18 -1.06
C VAL A 24 -0.80 5.80 -0.64
N LEU A 25 -0.68 5.47 0.66
CA LEU A 25 -1.10 4.16 1.18
C LEU A 25 -2.61 3.98 1.17
N PHE A 26 -3.38 5.03 1.44
CA PHE A 26 -4.84 5.00 1.30
C PHE A 26 -5.26 4.74 -0.16
N LYS A 27 -4.66 5.46 -1.12
CA LYS A 27 -4.88 5.24 -2.55
C LYS A 27 -4.47 3.84 -3.00
N LEU A 28 -3.37 3.31 -2.47
CA LEU A 28 -2.93 1.94 -2.73
C LEU A 28 -3.96 0.91 -2.23
N GLY A 29 -4.51 1.11 -1.04
CA GLY A 29 -5.57 0.28 -0.48
C GLY A 29 -6.83 0.27 -1.36
N ILE A 30 -7.27 1.45 -1.83
CA ILE A 30 -8.38 1.56 -2.79
C ILE A 30 -8.07 0.79 -4.08
N ALA A 31 -6.91 1.03 -4.70
CA ALA A 31 -6.52 0.35 -5.93
C ALA A 31 -6.49 -1.17 -5.77
N PHE A 32 -5.93 -1.66 -4.66
CA PHE A 32 -5.89 -3.08 -4.36
C PHE A 32 -7.30 -3.65 -4.11
N SER A 33 -8.18 -2.92 -3.41
CA SER A 33 -9.57 -3.35 -3.21
C SER A 33 -10.34 -3.49 -4.53
N ILE A 34 -10.15 -2.57 -5.48
CA ILE A 34 -10.76 -2.66 -6.82
C ILE A 34 -10.23 -3.90 -7.55
N TYR A 35 -8.93 -4.16 -7.46
CA TYR A 35 -8.31 -5.35 -8.04
C TYR A 35 -8.92 -6.66 -7.49
N LEU A 36 -9.20 -6.71 -6.17
CA LEU A 36 -9.85 -7.85 -5.51
C LEU A 36 -11.34 -7.97 -5.87
N GLN A 37 -12.07 -6.86 -5.88
CA GLN A 37 -13.49 -6.84 -6.23
C GLN A 37 -13.75 -7.35 -7.65
N ASN A 38 -12.88 -6.98 -8.61
CA ASN A 38 -12.93 -7.48 -9.99
C ASN A 38 -12.69 -9.00 -10.10
N ARG A 39 -12.26 -9.64 -9.00
CA ARG A 39 -12.07 -11.10 -8.88
C ARG A 39 -13.09 -11.74 -7.93
N GLU A 40 -14.13 -11.01 -7.57
CA GLU A 40 -15.18 -11.43 -6.63
C GLU A 40 -14.66 -11.76 -5.22
N ILE A 41 -13.46 -11.29 -4.87
CA ILE A 41 -12.86 -11.46 -3.55
C ILE A 41 -13.36 -10.34 -2.64
N LYS A 42 -14.14 -10.70 -1.61
CA LYS A 42 -14.80 -9.74 -0.70
C LYS A 42 -14.06 -9.52 0.63
N GLN A 43 -13.05 -10.33 0.92
CA GLN A 43 -12.31 -10.31 2.18
C GLN A 43 -10.82 -10.40 1.92
N CYS A 44 -10.04 -9.62 2.66
CA CYS A 44 -8.59 -9.62 2.62
C CYS A 44 -8.08 -9.58 4.06
N ILE A 45 -7.11 -10.44 4.38
CA ILE A 45 -6.38 -10.38 5.64
C ILE A 45 -5.34 -9.27 5.53
N VAL A 46 -5.23 -8.45 6.57
CA VAL A 46 -4.19 -7.41 6.67
C VAL A 46 -3.27 -7.79 7.81
N GLY A 47 -1.97 -7.73 7.56
CA GLY A 47 -0.92 -7.97 8.54
C GLY A 47 0.16 -6.90 8.43
N ARG A 48 0.87 -6.67 9.53
CA ARG A 48 1.96 -5.69 9.60
C ARG A 48 3.13 -6.27 10.38
N ASP A 49 4.33 -5.77 10.11
CA ASP A 49 5.52 -6.10 10.89
C ASP A 49 5.61 -5.24 12.18
N GLY A 50 6.74 -5.39 12.89
CA GLY A 50 7.02 -4.69 14.15
C GLY A 50 7.62 -3.28 14.03
N ARG A 51 7.55 -2.61 12.87
CA ARG A 51 8.07 -1.22 12.78
C ARG A 51 7.21 -0.26 13.59
N GLU A 52 7.84 0.78 14.10
CA GLU A 52 7.16 1.86 14.85
C GLU A 52 6.10 2.57 14.01
N SER A 53 6.32 2.68 12.70
CA SER A 53 5.35 3.25 11.76
C SER A 53 4.14 2.36 11.53
N SER A 54 4.26 1.05 11.71
CA SER A 54 3.26 0.07 11.28
C SER A 54 1.86 0.24 11.91
N PRO A 55 1.67 0.66 13.18
CA PRO A 55 0.34 0.94 13.70
C PRO A 55 -0.40 2.11 13.03
N ALA A 56 0.33 3.04 12.38
CA ALA A 56 -0.22 4.25 11.78
C ALA A 56 -0.62 4.08 10.31
N TYR A 57 -0.20 2.97 9.67
CA TYR A 57 -0.34 2.71 8.25
C TYR A 57 -1.14 1.44 7.96
#